data_AF-A0A9P4VIK1-F1
#
_entry.id   AF-A0A9P4VIK1-F1
#
_cell.length_a   1.000
_cell.length_b   1.000
_cell.length_c   1.000
_cell.angle_alpha   90.00
_cell.angle_beta   90.00
_cell.angle_gamma   90.00
#
_symmetry.space_group_name_H-M   'P 1'
#
loop_
_entity.id
_entity.type
_entity.pdbx_description
1 polymer ?
#
loop_
_entity_poly.entity_id
_entity_poly.type
_entity_poly.pdbx_seq_one_letter_code
_entity_poly.pdbx_strand_id
1 'polypeptide(L)'
;MAPKLGFGCELEMSAEPRVWKNLSRAEKIKRLVRELRNHHLSAKPLSGSPSKYDRWWITDDVSISLANLSPYAIRMECVSPVTKFDSNWQDDMQEFWSVLTGAFKVTRNDSCGTHVHIAPWKKNFTIKQAQTVAFACCLYEPYVVSCLPDNRRTSRYCQRNSRVEGLLLKTLFERKSMSKIAAAIKRKKDFKKLRDFMQGDNRYVLWNFKNLPNKRKSTIEFRGGQHAQDADKAECWITFAVVFVMMALKENLLFSRSTYRMADNDSYDEVQRFWKRFTDFARTLDVGDHFPFVFKKMSERWRE
;
A
#
# COMPACT_ATOMS: atom_id res chain seq x y z
N MET A 1 13.23 20.31 -4.12
CA MET A 1 12.44 19.53 -5.09
C MET A 1 12.14 18.16 -4.49
N ALA A 2 10.90 17.68 -4.54
CA ALA A 2 10.55 16.33 -4.04
C ALA A 2 11.23 15.26 -4.93
N PRO A 3 11.70 14.14 -4.36
CA PRO A 3 12.32 13.09 -5.15
C PRO A 3 11.28 12.42 -6.06
N LYS A 4 11.71 11.97 -7.24
CA LYS A 4 10.94 10.98 -8.00
C LYS A 4 10.81 9.72 -7.15
N LEU A 5 9.63 9.12 -7.13
CA LEU A 5 9.36 7.89 -6.37
C LEU A 5 9.33 6.68 -7.30
N GLY A 6 9.68 5.53 -6.74
CA GLY A 6 9.35 4.23 -7.28
C GLY A 6 8.55 3.42 -6.27
N PHE A 7 7.96 2.35 -6.75
CA PHE A 7 7.20 1.44 -5.92
C PHE A 7 7.36 -0.01 -6.35
N GLY A 8 7.04 -0.93 -5.45
CA GLY A 8 6.65 -2.30 -5.77
C GLY A 8 5.39 -2.64 -4.97
N CYS A 9 4.59 -3.60 -5.42
CA CYS A 9 3.38 -4.00 -4.73
C CYS A 9 3.31 -5.51 -4.49
N GLU A 10 2.58 -5.89 -3.45
CA GLU A 10 2.18 -7.27 -3.15
C GLU A 10 0.66 -7.33 -3.35
N LEU A 11 0.22 -8.19 -4.28
CA LEU A 11 -1.20 -8.45 -4.56
C LEU A 11 -1.56 -9.81 -3.97
N GLU A 12 -2.25 -9.79 -2.84
CA GLU A 12 -2.81 -11.00 -2.23
C GLU A 12 -4.14 -11.33 -2.91
N MET A 13 -4.33 -12.60 -3.25
CA MET A 13 -5.56 -13.06 -3.89
C MET A 13 -5.86 -14.51 -3.60
N SER A 14 -7.15 -14.82 -3.56
CA SER A 14 -7.63 -16.19 -3.76
C SER A 14 -8.16 -16.33 -5.19
N ALA A 15 -7.64 -17.31 -5.91
CA ALA A 15 -7.94 -17.50 -7.31
C ALA A 15 -8.36 -18.93 -7.60
N GLU A 16 -9.48 -19.11 -8.26
CA GLU A 16 -9.93 -20.41 -8.74
C GLU A 16 -9.42 -20.66 -10.16
N PRO A 17 -8.72 -21.78 -10.42
CA PRO A 17 -8.25 -22.12 -11.76
C PRO A 17 -9.43 -22.27 -12.74
N ARG A 18 -9.45 -21.48 -13.82
CA ARG A 18 -10.33 -21.71 -14.98
C ARG A 18 -9.82 -22.91 -15.78
N VAL A 19 -8.50 -22.97 -15.91
CA VAL A 19 -7.73 -24.05 -16.52
C VAL A 19 -6.86 -24.73 -15.46
N TRP A 20 -6.37 -25.94 -15.72
CA TRP A 20 -5.44 -26.65 -14.83
C TRP A 20 -6.00 -27.10 -13.47
N LYS A 21 -7.31 -27.32 -13.35
CA LYS A 21 -7.97 -27.72 -12.08
C LYS A 21 -7.30 -28.94 -11.42
N ASN A 22 -6.90 -29.92 -12.23
CA ASN A 22 -6.29 -31.18 -11.80
C ASN A 22 -4.79 -31.07 -11.45
N LEU A 23 -4.16 -29.92 -11.67
CA LEU A 23 -2.74 -29.72 -11.33
C LEU A 23 -2.56 -29.40 -9.84
N SER A 24 -1.39 -29.72 -9.30
CA SER A 24 -1.00 -29.26 -7.97
C SER A 24 -0.87 -27.73 -7.93
N ARG A 25 -0.91 -27.15 -6.73
CA ARG A 25 -0.74 -25.69 -6.52
C ARG A 25 0.58 -25.18 -7.09
N ALA A 26 1.67 -25.91 -6.85
CA ALA A 26 2.99 -25.55 -7.36
C ALA A 26 3.05 -25.57 -8.89
N GLU A 27 2.37 -26.53 -9.53
CA GLU A 27 2.28 -26.60 -10.99
C GLU A 27 1.43 -25.47 -11.57
N LYS A 28 0.31 -25.11 -10.93
CA LYS A 28 -0.52 -23.95 -11.30
C LYS A 28 0.31 -22.66 -11.30
N ILE A 29 1.09 -22.42 -10.24
CA ILE A 29 2.01 -21.28 -10.16
C ILE A 29 3.07 -21.32 -11.27
N LYS A 30 3.69 -22.48 -11.51
CA LYS A 30 4.68 -22.65 -12.58
C LYS A 30 4.09 -22.37 -13.97
N ARG A 31 2.83 -22.73 -14.20
CA ARG A 31 2.11 -22.47 -15.45
C ARG A 31 1.78 -20.99 -15.59
N LEU A 32 1.24 -20.34 -14.55
CA LEU A 32 1.02 -18.88 -14.56
C LEU A 32 2.31 -18.10 -14.86
N VAL A 33 3.42 -18.47 -14.22
CA VAL A 33 4.73 -17.86 -14.50
C VAL A 33 5.16 -18.04 -15.96
N ARG A 34 4.85 -19.18 -16.58
CA ARG A 34 5.14 -19.41 -18.00
C ARG A 34 4.28 -18.49 -18.87
N GLU A 35 2.98 -18.39 -18.60
CA GLU A 35 2.08 -17.52 -19.36
C GLU A 35 2.50 -16.05 -19.24
N LEU A 36 2.86 -15.57 -18.04
CA LEU A 36 3.38 -14.22 -17.85
C LEU A 36 4.61 -13.97 -18.75
N ARG A 37 5.53 -14.94 -18.85
CA ARG A 37 6.71 -14.82 -19.72
C ARG A 37 6.38 -14.86 -21.20
N ASN A 38 5.39 -15.65 -21.60
CA ASN A 38 4.90 -15.69 -22.99
C ASN A 38 4.32 -14.32 -23.40
N HIS A 39 3.77 -13.60 -22.43
CA HIS A 39 3.27 -12.24 -22.56
C HIS A 39 4.31 -11.17 -22.18
N HIS A 40 5.60 -11.48 -22.35
CA HIS A 40 6.72 -10.57 -22.14
C HIS A 40 6.90 -10.00 -20.72
N LEU A 41 6.18 -10.51 -19.72
CA LEU A 41 6.38 -10.17 -18.31
C LEU A 41 7.41 -11.12 -17.68
N SER A 42 8.52 -10.55 -17.21
CA SER A 42 9.51 -11.30 -16.43
C SER A 42 8.86 -11.80 -15.13
N ALA A 43 8.81 -13.12 -14.94
CA ALA A 43 8.19 -13.74 -13.77
C ALA A 43 8.97 -14.96 -13.25
N LYS A 44 8.88 -15.27 -11.95
CA LYS A 44 9.42 -16.50 -11.33
C LYS A 44 8.52 -16.99 -10.18
N PRO A 45 8.46 -18.31 -9.90
CA PRO A 45 7.93 -18.78 -8.63
C PRO A 45 8.86 -18.31 -7.51
N LEU A 46 8.29 -17.99 -6.35
CA LEU A 46 9.05 -17.56 -5.19
C LEU A 46 9.04 -18.63 -4.11
N SER A 47 10.24 -18.96 -3.62
CA SER A 47 10.47 -19.79 -2.45
C SER A 47 11.36 -19.02 -1.48
N GLY A 48 10.76 -18.43 -0.44
CA GLY A 48 11.46 -17.55 0.51
C GLY A 48 11.48 -16.08 0.08
N SER A 49 12.56 -15.36 0.38
CA SER A 49 12.68 -13.93 0.04
C SER A 49 13.27 -13.71 -1.36
N PRO A 50 12.72 -12.79 -2.18
CA PRO A 50 13.33 -12.42 -3.45
C PRO A 50 14.76 -11.90 -3.25
N SER A 51 15.68 -12.36 -4.09
CA SER A 51 17.06 -11.82 -4.13
C SER A 51 17.12 -10.46 -4.81
N LYS A 52 16.24 -10.22 -5.80
CA LYS A 52 16.02 -8.96 -6.51
C LYS A 52 14.53 -8.78 -6.79
N TYR A 53 14.08 -7.53 -6.80
CA TYR A 53 12.69 -7.16 -7.12
C TYR A 53 12.62 -6.58 -8.54
N ASP A 54 13.06 -7.35 -9.53
CA ASP A 54 13.20 -6.96 -10.95
C ASP A 54 12.24 -7.73 -11.87
N ARG A 55 11.29 -8.45 -11.29
CA ARG A 55 10.36 -9.36 -11.96
C ARG A 55 9.16 -9.63 -11.05
N TRP A 56 8.09 -10.15 -11.63
CA TRP A 56 6.99 -10.70 -10.88
C TRP A 56 7.42 -11.97 -10.13
N TRP A 57 7.10 -12.01 -8.85
CA TRP A 57 7.33 -13.17 -7.99
C TRP A 57 5.98 -13.71 -7.55
N ILE A 58 5.72 -14.98 -7.82
CA ILE A 58 4.44 -15.63 -7.49
C ILE A 58 4.69 -16.66 -6.40
N THR A 59 4.03 -16.52 -5.24
CA THR A 59 4.14 -17.44 -4.10
C THR A 59 2.77 -17.90 -3.61
N ASP A 60 2.75 -19.05 -2.93
CA ASP A 60 1.62 -19.45 -2.06
C ASP A 60 1.74 -18.62 -0.77
N ASP A 61 0.69 -17.88 -0.41
CA ASP A 61 0.61 -17.19 0.89
C ASP A 61 -0.37 -17.89 1.81
N VAL A 62 0.16 -18.50 2.87
CA VAL A 62 -0.62 -19.26 3.84
C VAL A 62 -1.52 -18.42 4.73
N SER A 63 -1.33 -17.09 4.75
CA SER A 63 -2.13 -16.17 5.54
C SER A 63 -3.54 -15.94 4.97
N ILE A 64 -3.71 -16.20 3.66
CA ILE A 64 -4.98 -16.04 2.96
C ILE A 64 -5.91 -17.20 3.31
N SER A 65 -7.10 -16.86 3.79
CA SER A 65 -8.15 -17.84 4.10
C SER A 65 -8.78 -18.37 2.81
N LEU A 66 -8.89 -19.70 2.71
CA LEU A 66 -9.68 -20.35 1.64
C LEU A 66 -11.04 -20.84 2.16
N ALA A 67 -11.42 -20.45 3.39
CA ALA A 67 -12.72 -20.81 3.95
C ALA A 67 -13.85 -20.29 3.05
N ASN A 68 -14.85 -21.13 2.82
CA ASN A 68 -16.02 -20.82 1.99
C ASN A 68 -15.72 -20.54 0.50
N LEU A 69 -14.54 -20.93 0.00
CA LEU A 69 -14.20 -20.87 -1.42
C LEU A 69 -14.28 -22.27 -2.06
N SER A 70 -14.25 -22.29 -3.40
CA SER A 70 -14.16 -23.53 -4.20
C SER A 70 -12.99 -24.40 -3.71
N PRO A 71 -13.14 -25.74 -3.68
CA PRO A 71 -12.05 -26.66 -3.29
C PRO A 71 -10.84 -26.57 -4.24
N TYR A 72 -11.01 -25.98 -5.43
CA TYR A 72 -9.92 -25.75 -6.37
C TYR A 72 -9.19 -24.42 -6.17
N ALA A 73 -9.72 -23.53 -5.32
CA ALA A 73 -9.14 -22.22 -5.07
C ALA A 73 -7.71 -22.35 -4.52
N ILE A 74 -6.84 -21.47 -4.99
CA ILE A 74 -5.47 -21.34 -4.50
C ILE A 74 -5.27 -19.95 -3.92
N ARG A 75 -4.34 -19.87 -2.96
CA ARG A 75 -3.89 -18.63 -2.34
C ARG A 75 -2.60 -18.18 -3.01
N MET A 76 -2.57 -16.94 -3.49
CA MET A 76 -1.40 -16.39 -4.17
C MET A 76 -1.08 -15.01 -3.60
N GLU A 77 0.21 -14.77 -3.38
CA GLU A 77 0.77 -13.44 -3.31
C GLU A 77 1.62 -13.21 -4.56
N CYS A 78 1.28 -12.17 -5.30
CA CYS A 78 1.98 -11.75 -6.51
C CYS A 78 2.74 -10.46 -6.21
N VAL A 79 4.07 -10.53 -6.14
CA VAL A 79 4.94 -9.40 -5.83
C VAL A 79 5.49 -8.82 -7.13
N SER A 80 5.24 -7.54 -7.38
CA SER A 80 5.65 -6.86 -8.61
C SER A 80 7.16 -6.60 -8.66
N PRO A 81 7.71 -6.34 -9.86
CA PRO A 81 8.97 -5.62 -9.99
C PRO A 81 8.90 -4.24 -9.30
N VAL A 82 10.05 -3.72 -8.88
CA VAL A 82 10.19 -2.31 -8.49
C VAL A 82 10.24 -1.46 -9.75
N THR A 83 9.29 -0.54 -9.88
CA THR A 83 9.15 0.34 -11.04
C THR A 83 9.14 1.80 -10.64
N LYS A 84 9.37 2.67 -11.61
CA LYS A 84 9.33 4.12 -11.43
C LYS A 84 7.89 4.58 -11.59
N PHE A 85 7.42 5.51 -10.76
CA PHE A 85 6.00 5.86 -10.76
C PHE A 85 5.57 6.68 -11.99
N ASP A 86 6.45 7.53 -12.53
CA ASP A 86 6.24 8.32 -13.75
C ASP A 86 6.71 7.56 -15.02
N SER A 87 6.53 6.23 -15.06
CA SER A 87 6.70 5.40 -16.26
C SER A 87 5.42 4.62 -16.56
N ASN A 88 5.40 3.83 -17.63
CA ASN A 88 4.22 3.08 -18.09
C ASN A 88 3.97 1.78 -17.30
N TRP A 89 3.99 1.84 -15.96
CA TRP A 89 3.80 0.65 -15.13
C TRP A 89 2.35 0.10 -15.18
N GLN A 90 1.41 0.92 -15.64
CA GLN A 90 0.01 0.56 -15.86
C GLN A 90 -0.10 -0.51 -16.95
N ASP A 91 0.65 -0.39 -18.05
CA ASP A 91 0.65 -1.39 -19.13
C ASP A 91 1.06 -2.78 -18.60
N ASP A 92 2.13 -2.83 -17.79
CA ASP A 92 2.58 -4.07 -17.13
C ASP A 92 1.53 -4.62 -16.15
N MET A 93 0.78 -3.74 -15.48
CA MET A 93 -0.29 -4.13 -14.55
C MET A 93 -1.49 -4.71 -15.30
N GLN A 94 -1.94 -4.05 -16.36
CA GLN A 94 -3.04 -4.50 -17.22
C GLN A 94 -2.70 -5.85 -17.87
N GLU A 95 -1.48 -6.00 -18.39
CA GLU A 95 -1.02 -7.27 -18.97
C GLU A 95 -0.97 -8.39 -17.91
N PHE A 96 -0.46 -8.10 -16.72
CA PHE A 96 -0.44 -9.05 -15.61
C PHE A 96 -1.85 -9.55 -15.28
N TRP A 97 -2.82 -8.64 -15.16
CA TRP A 97 -4.20 -8.97 -14.86
C TRP A 97 -4.90 -9.69 -16.01
N SER A 98 -4.61 -9.33 -17.26
CA SER A 98 -5.11 -10.02 -18.45
C SER A 98 -4.71 -11.51 -18.43
N VAL A 99 -3.41 -11.79 -18.25
CA VAL A 99 -2.88 -13.16 -18.15
C VAL A 99 -3.46 -13.91 -16.95
N LEU A 100 -3.48 -13.27 -15.79
CA LEU A 100 -3.99 -13.87 -14.55
C LEU A 100 -5.47 -14.25 -14.68
N THR A 101 -6.31 -13.34 -15.17
CA THR A 101 -7.77 -13.55 -15.25
C THR A 101 -8.19 -14.46 -16.41
N GLY A 102 -7.35 -14.61 -17.43
CA GLY A 102 -7.48 -15.65 -18.45
C GLY A 102 -7.30 -17.06 -17.87
N ALA A 103 -6.36 -17.23 -16.95
CA ALA A 103 -6.09 -18.53 -16.33
C ALA A 103 -6.92 -18.80 -15.05
N PHE A 104 -7.33 -17.76 -14.34
CA PHE A 104 -7.99 -17.85 -13.04
C PHE A 104 -9.22 -16.95 -12.94
N LYS A 105 -10.20 -17.38 -12.14
CA LYS A 105 -11.27 -16.54 -11.61
C LYS A 105 -10.82 -16.03 -10.25
N VAL A 106 -10.49 -14.74 -10.16
CA VAL A 106 -10.19 -14.10 -8.87
C VAL A 106 -11.50 -13.84 -8.14
N THR A 107 -11.63 -14.39 -6.94
CA THR A 107 -12.82 -14.24 -6.11
C THR A 107 -12.49 -13.34 -4.95
N ARG A 108 -13.38 -12.39 -4.66
CA ARG A 108 -13.21 -11.50 -3.53
C ARG A 108 -13.01 -12.29 -2.23
N ASN A 109 -12.08 -11.80 -1.43
CA ASN A 109 -11.66 -12.40 -0.17
C ASN A 109 -11.18 -11.30 0.76
N ASP A 110 -11.85 -11.15 1.89
CA ASP A 110 -11.58 -10.06 2.83
C ASP A 110 -10.29 -10.29 3.65
N SER A 111 -9.70 -11.50 3.60
CA SER A 111 -8.36 -11.77 4.14
C SER A 111 -7.23 -11.24 3.25
N CYS A 112 -7.50 -10.94 1.99
CA CYS A 112 -6.52 -10.40 1.04
C CYS A 112 -6.42 -8.87 1.10
N GLY A 113 -5.24 -8.35 0.81
CA GLY A 113 -4.94 -6.93 0.64
C GLY A 113 -4.02 -6.62 -0.52
N THR A 114 -3.91 -5.32 -0.78
CA THR A 114 -2.87 -4.76 -1.65
C THR A 114 -1.88 -4.02 -0.77
N HIS A 115 -0.61 -4.42 -0.80
CA HIS A 115 0.48 -3.72 -0.12
C HIS A 115 1.33 -2.96 -1.13
N VAL A 116 1.71 -1.73 -0.80
CA VAL A 116 2.50 -0.88 -1.71
C VAL A 116 3.73 -0.36 -0.98
N HIS A 117 4.91 -0.79 -1.45
CA HIS A 117 6.21 -0.38 -0.94
C HIS A 117 6.73 0.80 -1.74
N ILE A 118 7.00 1.93 -1.08
CA ILE A 118 7.36 3.18 -1.74
C ILE A 118 8.74 3.64 -1.27
N ALA A 119 9.57 4.11 -2.21
CA ALA A 119 10.87 4.70 -1.93
C ALA A 119 11.25 5.75 -2.98
N PRO A 120 12.19 6.66 -2.68
CA PRO A 120 12.83 7.47 -3.72
C PRO A 120 13.44 6.59 -4.82
N TRP A 121 13.21 6.93 -6.08
CA TRP A 121 13.68 6.11 -7.21
C TRP A 121 15.21 5.95 -7.19
N LYS A 122 15.68 4.70 -7.12
CA LYS A 122 17.10 4.30 -7.02
C LYS A 122 17.87 4.96 -5.86
N LYS A 123 17.17 5.45 -4.84
CA LYS A 123 17.74 6.13 -3.66
C LYS A 123 17.01 5.69 -2.40
N ASN A 124 17.59 6.01 -1.24
CA ASN A 124 16.91 5.85 0.03
C ASN A 124 16.26 7.16 0.45
N PHE A 125 15.25 7.10 1.31
CA PHE A 125 14.76 8.28 2.01
C PHE A 125 15.93 8.94 2.78
N THR A 126 15.88 10.25 2.91
CA THR A 126 16.60 10.96 3.98
C THR A 126 15.76 10.90 5.27
N ILE A 127 16.39 11.08 6.43
CA ILE A 127 15.64 11.12 7.70
C ILE A 127 14.56 12.22 7.69
N LYS A 128 14.85 13.39 7.11
CA LYS A 128 13.87 14.50 6.99
C LYS A 128 12.66 14.11 6.12
N GLN A 129 12.89 13.41 5.01
CA GLN A 129 11.79 12.93 4.17
C GLN A 129 10.94 11.89 4.91
N ALA A 130 11.56 10.91 5.57
CA ALA A 130 10.83 9.91 6.34
C ALA A 130 10.03 10.53 7.51
N GLN A 131 10.61 11.51 8.20
CA GLN A 131 9.92 12.28 9.24
C GLN A 131 8.71 13.04 8.68
N THR A 132 8.84 13.62 7.48
CA THR A 132 7.77 14.35 6.80
C THR A 132 6.60 13.42 6.48
N VAL A 133 6.88 12.24 5.92
CA VAL A 133 5.86 11.22 5.63
C VAL A 133 5.23 10.71 6.94
N ALA A 134 6.03 10.40 7.96
CA ALA A 134 5.54 9.95 9.27
C ALA A 134 4.57 10.97 9.91
N PHE A 135 4.87 12.26 9.79
CA PHE A 135 3.98 13.31 10.29
C PHE A 135 2.68 13.37 9.51
N ALA A 136 2.72 13.29 8.17
CA ALA A 136 1.53 13.24 7.33
C ALA A 136 0.67 12.00 7.63
N CYS A 137 1.28 10.83 7.88
CA CYS A 137 0.58 9.62 8.31
C CYS A 137 -0.20 9.85 9.61
N CYS A 138 0.35 10.59 10.57
CA CYS A 138 -0.35 10.93 11.81
C CYS A 138 -1.46 11.96 11.59
N LEU A 139 -1.18 13.00 10.79
CA LEU A 139 -2.09 14.12 10.55
C LEU A 139 -3.33 13.70 9.77
N TYR A 140 -3.15 12.90 8.72
CA TYR A 140 -4.20 12.49 7.80
C TYR A 140 -4.75 11.10 8.07
N GLU A 141 -4.32 10.44 9.16
CA GLU A 141 -4.77 9.09 9.48
C GLU A 141 -6.30 8.96 9.48
N PRO A 142 -7.07 9.87 10.12
CA PRO A 142 -8.52 9.76 10.12
C PRO A 142 -9.12 9.77 8.72
N TYR A 143 -8.67 10.69 7.86
CA TYR A 143 -9.16 10.83 6.49
C TYR A 143 -8.78 9.63 5.61
N VAL A 144 -7.54 9.14 5.74
CA VAL A 144 -7.10 7.92 5.06
C VAL A 144 -7.97 6.74 5.48
N VAL A 145 -8.23 6.59 6.78
CA VAL A 145 -9.08 5.49 7.28
C VAL A 145 -10.51 5.58 6.76
N SER A 146 -11.08 6.78 6.64
CA SER A 146 -12.40 6.98 6.01
C SER A 146 -12.44 6.54 4.54
N CYS A 147 -11.30 6.50 3.85
CA CYS A 147 -11.21 5.97 2.48
C CYS A 147 -11.06 4.44 2.43
N LEU A 148 -10.65 3.79 3.53
CA LEU A 148 -10.43 2.33 3.55
C LEU A 148 -11.76 1.56 3.56
N PRO A 149 -11.82 0.36 2.98
CA PRO A 149 -12.94 -0.57 3.17
C PRO A 149 -13.05 -1.06 4.61
N ASP A 150 -14.26 -1.39 5.05
CA ASP A 150 -14.55 -1.76 6.44
C ASP A 150 -13.69 -2.93 6.96
N ASN A 151 -13.49 -3.97 6.13
CA ASN A 151 -12.65 -5.11 6.51
C ASN A 151 -11.17 -4.72 6.73
N ARG A 152 -10.69 -3.64 6.09
CA ARG A 152 -9.33 -3.12 6.32
C ARG A 152 -9.25 -2.21 7.52
N ARG A 153 -10.33 -1.47 7.86
CA ARG A 153 -10.38 -0.56 9.03
C ARG A 153 -10.20 -1.29 10.37
N THR A 154 -10.65 -2.54 10.45
CA THR A 154 -10.63 -3.37 11.66
C THR A 154 -9.62 -4.52 11.59
N SER A 155 -8.89 -4.67 10.47
CA SER A 155 -7.94 -5.77 10.30
C SER A 155 -6.73 -5.67 11.23
N ARG A 156 -6.40 -6.76 11.90
CA ARG A 156 -5.16 -6.88 12.70
C ARG A 156 -3.89 -6.71 11.88
N TYR A 157 -3.97 -6.90 10.55
CA TYR A 157 -2.86 -6.80 9.60
C TYR A 157 -2.65 -5.37 9.06
N CYS A 158 -3.56 -4.45 9.37
CA CYS A 158 -3.58 -3.06 8.91
C CYS A 158 -4.07 -2.12 10.03
N GLN A 159 -3.45 -2.20 11.20
CA GLN A 159 -3.85 -1.38 12.34
C GLN A 159 -3.48 0.09 12.14
N ARG A 160 -4.32 1.01 12.62
CA ARG A 160 -3.97 2.43 12.66
C ARG A 160 -2.66 2.62 13.44
N ASN A 161 -1.70 3.35 12.89
CA ASN A 161 -0.45 3.69 13.58
C ASN A 161 -0.74 4.36 14.93
N SER A 162 -1.75 5.23 14.99
CA SER A 162 -2.17 5.92 16.21
C SER A 162 -2.75 5.03 17.30
N ARG A 163 -3.12 3.78 16.99
CA ARG A 163 -3.80 2.84 17.91
C ARG A 163 -2.94 1.67 18.35
N VAL A 164 -1.76 1.50 17.77
CA VAL A 164 -0.83 0.46 18.21
C VAL A 164 -0.11 0.90 19.48
N GLU A 165 0.01 -0.03 20.43
CA GLU A 165 0.76 0.20 21.66
C GLU A 165 2.19 0.66 21.35
N GLY A 166 2.55 1.83 21.88
CA GLY A 166 3.86 2.42 21.58
C GLY A 166 3.94 3.89 21.95
N LEU A 167 5.06 4.50 21.58
CA LEU A 167 5.35 5.90 21.91
C LEU A 167 4.40 6.88 21.23
N LEU A 168 3.96 6.59 19.99
CA LEU A 168 2.98 7.43 19.29
C LEU A 168 1.66 7.50 20.06
N LEU A 169 1.08 6.34 20.41
CA LEU A 169 -0.17 6.25 21.19
C LEU A 169 -0.05 7.00 22.52
N LYS A 170 1.03 6.76 23.28
CA LYS A 170 1.32 7.49 24.53
C LYS A 170 1.38 9.00 24.32
N THR A 171 2.07 9.44 23.27
CA THR A 171 2.18 10.87 22.95
C THR A 171 0.83 11.47 22.56
N LEU A 172 -0.04 10.73 21.87
CA LEU A 172 -1.39 11.19 21.54
C LEU A 172 -2.27 11.32 22.79
N PHE A 173 -2.24 10.33 23.68
CA PHE A 173 -3.02 10.33 24.92
C PHE A 173 -2.63 11.48 25.86
N GLU A 174 -1.34 11.68 26.12
CA GLU A 174 -0.87 12.68 27.09
C GLU A 174 -1.14 14.13 26.65
N ARG A 175 -1.23 14.37 25.33
CA ARG A 175 -0.94 15.70 24.78
C ARG A 175 -1.95 16.21 23.76
N LYS A 176 -2.79 15.35 23.16
CA LYS A 176 -3.85 15.66 22.18
C LYS A 176 -3.52 16.79 21.20
N SER A 177 -2.28 16.86 20.70
CA SER A 177 -1.80 17.98 19.90
C SER A 177 -0.79 17.57 18.84
N MET A 178 -1.11 17.88 17.58
CA MET A 178 -0.19 17.64 16.45
C MET A 178 1.15 18.36 16.60
N SER A 179 1.22 19.50 17.30
CA SER A 179 2.49 20.24 17.42
C SER A 179 3.50 19.48 18.27
N LYS A 180 3.00 18.77 19.28
CA LYS A 180 3.82 17.89 20.13
C LYS A 180 4.22 16.62 19.37
N ILE A 181 3.36 16.08 18.52
CA ILE A 181 3.69 14.97 17.60
C ILE A 181 4.78 15.40 16.61
N ALA A 182 4.64 16.57 15.99
CA ALA A 182 5.64 17.16 15.10
C ALA A 182 7.00 17.29 15.82
N ALA A 183 7.01 17.85 17.03
CA ALA A 183 8.23 17.97 17.82
C ALA A 183 8.84 16.60 18.16
N ALA A 184 8.03 15.60 18.52
CA ALA A 184 8.49 14.24 18.81
C ALA A 184 9.12 13.57 17.58
N ILE A 185 8.50 13.69 16.41
CA ILE A 185 9.01 13.16 15.15
C ILE A 185 10.33 13.85 14.76
N LYS A 186 10.42 15.18 14.84
CA LYS A 186 11.64 15.97 14.54
C LYS A 186 12.85 15.55 15.38
N ARG A 187 12.62 15.09 16.62
CA ARG A 187 13.68 14.61 17.52
C ARG A 187 14.27 13.25 17.11
N LYS A 188 13.59 12.46 16.27
CA LYS A 188 14.08 11.14 15.84
C LYS A 188 15.16 11.31 14.76
N LYS A 189 16.43 11.13 15.14
CA LYS A 189 17.59 11.42 14.27
C LYS A 189 17.99 10.28 13.33
N ASP A 190 17.39 9.11 13.47
CA ASP A 190 17.67 7.93 12.64
C ASP A 190 16.38 7.13 12.38
N PHE A 191 16.43 6.24 11.38
CA PHE A 191 15.27 5.47 10.95
C PHE A 191 14.76 4.48 12.00
N LYS A 192 15.65 3.92 12.83
CA LYS A 192 15.25 2.98 13.87
C LYS A 192 14.39 3.70 14.91
N LYS A 193 14.86 4.84 15.42
CA LYS A 193 14.11 5.66 16.38
C LYS A 193 12.80 6.20 15.82
N LEU A 194 12.75 6.51 14.52
CA LEU A 194 11.51 6.94 13.86
C LEU A 194 10.51 5.80 13.75
N ARG A 195 10.96 4.63 13.28
CA ARG A 195 10.16 3.40 13.22
C ARG A 195 9.64 3.02 14.60
N ASP A 196 10.52 2.97 15.61
CA ASP A 196 10.16 2.62 16.99
C ASP A 196 9.09 3.57 17.55
N PHE A 197 9.17 4.87 17.20
CA PHE A 197 8.16 5.84 17.58
C PHE A 197 6.81 5.59 16.90
N MET A 198 6.81 5.33 15.60
CA MET A 198 5.59 5.20 14.79
C MET A 198 4.83 3.88 15.00
N GLN A 199 5.52 2.80 15.37
CA GLN A 199 4.90 1.47 15.42
C GLN A 199 5.61 0.46 16.36
N GLY A 200 6.71 0.82 17.02
CA GLY A 200 7.53 -0.14 17.76
C GLY A 200 8.01 -1.29 16.86
N ASP A 201 7.87 -2.53 17.34
CA ASP A 201 8.19 -3.74 16.58
C ASP A 201 7.00 -4.31 15.78
N ASN A 202 5.80 -3.74 15.93
CA ASN A 202 4.61 -4.19 15.22
C ASN A 202 4.68 -3.82 13.74
N ARG A 203 4.76 -4.80 12.84
CA ARG A 203 4.77 -4.59 11.38
C ARG A 203 3.38 -4.43 10.75
N TYR A 204 2.33 -4.76 11.49
CA TYR A 204 0.95 -4.87 11.02
C TYR A 204 0.18 -3.56 11.18
N VAL A 205 0.79 -2.47 10.72
CA VAL A 205 0.24 -1.12 10.75
C VAL A 205 -0.09 -0.62 9.35
N LEU A 206 -1.02 0.33 9.24
CA LEU A 206 -1.48 0.94 8.00
C LEU A 206 -0.32 1.53 7.18
N TRP A 207 0.54 2.31 7.83
CA TRP A 207 1.80 2.78 7.26
C TRP A 207 2.97 2.16 8.01
N ASN A 208 3.64 1.22 7.37
CA ASN A 208 4.72 0.43 7.95
C ASN A 208 6.10 0.97 7.54
N PHE A 209 6.86 1.39 8.56
CA PHE A 209 8.21 1.95 8.51
C PHE A 209 9.30 0.92 8.83
N LYS A 210 8.95 -0.37 9.05
CA LYS A 210 9.89 -1.45 9.42
C LYS A 210 11.08 -1.56 8.48
N ASN A 211 10.86 -1.28 7.20
CA ASN A 211 11.85 -1.43 6.16
C ASN A 211 12.84 -0.24 6.07
N LEU A 212 12.51 0.93 6.62
CA LEU A 212 13.37 2.12 6.51
C LEU A 212 14.82 1.93 6.98
N PRO A 213 15.08 1.29 8.15
CA PRO A 213 16.46 1.08 8.61
C PRO A 213 17.28 0.15 7.69
N ASN A 214 16.62 -0.67 6.86
CA ASN A 214 17.30 -1.59 5.95
C ASN A 214 17.75 -0.84 4.69
N LYS A 215 19.06 -0.58 4.56
CA LYS A 215 19.64 0.13 3.40
C LYS A 215 19.38 -0.54 2.05
N ARG A 216 19.09 -1.86 2.01
CA ARG A 216 18.79 -2.61 0.77
C ARG A 216 17.31 -2.61 0.42
N LYS A 217 16.43 -2.33 1.38
CA LYS A 217 14.96 -2.39 1.22
C LYS A 217 14.29 -1.16 1.83
N SER A 218 14.90 0.03 1.77
CA SER A 218 14.45 1.21 2.54
C SER A 218 13.15 1.80 1.98
N THR A 219 12.02 1.23 2.38
CA THR A 219 10.67 1.62 1.92
C THR A 219 9.78 2.03 3.07
N ILE A 220 8.75 2.82 2.76
CA ILE A 220 7.53 2.94 3.57
C ILE A 220 6.46 2.12 2.87
N GLU A 221 5.80 1.24 3.60
CA GLU A 221 4.81 0.31 3.06
C GLU A 221 3.40 0.74 3.48
N PHE A 222 2.51 0.92 2.50
CA PHE A 222 1.08 1.09 2.72
C PHE A 222 0.40 -0.28 2.74
N ARG A 223 -0.37 -0.56 3.79
CA ARG A 223 -1.11 -1.82 3.97
C ARG A 223 -2.62 -1.64 3.92
N GLY A 224 -3.13 -0.46 3.58
CA GLY A 224 -4.56 -0.17 3.58
C GLY A 224 -5.33 -0.68 2.37
N GLY A 225 -4.63 -1.04 1.30
CA GLY A 225 -5.25 -1.41 0.03
C GLY A 225 -6.14 -2.64 0.16
N GLN A 226 -7.30 -2.58 -0.49
CA GLN A 226 -8.22 -3.70 -0.55
C GLN A 226 -7.70 -4.80 -1.48
N HIS A 227 -8.31 -5.98 -1.42
CA HIS A 227 -8.10 -7.01 -2.43
C HIS A 227 -8.41 -6.46 -3.83
N ALA A 228 -7.37 -6.30 -4.65
CA ALA A 228 -7.52 -5.95 -6.05
C ALA A 228 -8.13 -7.15 -6.80
N GLN A 229 -9.23 -6.92 -7.51
CA GLN A 229 -9.91 -7.98 -8.28
C GLN A 229 -9.65 -7.85 -9.79
N ASP A 230 -9.04 -6.73 -10.17
CA ASP A 230 -8.79 -6.26 -11.52
C ASP A 230 -7.64 -5.24 -11.47
N ALA A 231 -7.14 -4.87 -12.64
CA ALA A 231 -6.04 -3.91 -12.77
C ALA A 231 -6.42 -2.54 -12.23
N ASP A 232 -7.62 -2.05 -12.55
CA ASP A 232 -8.09 -0.73 -12.12
C ASP A 232 -8.05 -0.58 -10.59
N LYS A 233 -8.49 -1.59 -9.83
CA LYS A 233 -8.41 -1.58 -8.36
C LYS A 233 -6.97 -1.64 -7.85
N ALA A 234 -6.09 -2.40 -8.50
CA ALA A 234 -4.67 -2.43 -8.15
C ALA A 234 -4.03 -1.06 -8.39
N GLU A 235 -4.21 -0.50 -9.58
CA GLU A 235 -3.73 0.81 -9.99
C GLU A 235 -4.23 1.91 -9.06
N CYS A 236 -5.52 1.86 -8.69
CA CYS A 236 -6.13 2.81 -7.76
C CYS A 236 -5.41 2.84 -6.41
N TRP A 237 -5.16 1.68 -5.78
CA TRP A 237 -4.48 1.62 -4.48
C TRP A 237 -2.97 1.90 -4.55
N ILE A 238 -2.31 1.50 -5.63
CA ILE A 238 -0.92 1.86 -5.91
C ILE A 238 -0.79 3.38 -6.01
N THR A 239 -1.65 3.99 -6.84
CA THR A 239 -1.68 5.43 -7.06
C THR A 239 -1.99 6.15 -5.75
N PHE A 240 -2.98 5.67 -4.99
CA PHE A 240 -3.32 6.25 -3.67
C PHE A 240 -2.08 6.35 -2.78
N ALA A 241 -1.37 5.23 -2.63
CA ALA A 241 -0.24 5.13 -1.71
C ALA A 241 0.93 6.03 -2.16
N VAL A 242 1.28 6.01 -3.45
CA VAL A 242 2.39 6.81 -3.99
C VAL A 242 2.06 8.30 -3.97
N VAL A 243 0.87 8.70 -4.43
CA VAL A 243 0.43 10.10 -4.42
C VAL A 243 0.37 10.66 -3.00
N PHE A 244 -0.05 9.87 -2.01
CA PHE A 244 -0.02 10.28 -0.60
C PHE A 244 1.39 10.66 -0.15
N VAL A 245 2.39 9.82 -0.45
CA VAL A 245 3.78 10.11 -0.09
C VAL A 245 4.31 11.33 -0.86
N MET A 246 3.98 11.47 -2.16
CA MET A 246 4.37 12.64 -2.94
C MET A 246 3.75 13.93 -2.38
N MET A 247 2.48 13.90 -2.01
CA MET A 247 1.76 15.03 -1.42
C MET A 247 2.39 15.43 -0.10
N ALA A 248 2.63 14.46 0.80
CA ALA A 248 3.29 14.70 2.08
C ALA A 248 4.66 15.37 1.91
N LEU A 249 5.47 14.88 0.97
CA LEU A 249 6.79 15.43 0.68
C LEU A 249 6.72 16.84 0.04
N LYS A 250 5.71 17.10 -0.79
CA LYS A 250 5.50 18.41 -1.44
C LYS A 250 5.02 19.45 -0.44
N GLU A 251 4.00 19.13 0.36
CA GLU A 251 3.45 20.02 1.38
C GLU A 251 4.48 20.28 2.49
N ASN A 252 5.28 19.26 2.84
CA ASN A 252 6.36 19.35 3.82
C ASN A 252 5.91 20.00 5.14
N LEU A 253 4.68 19.68 5.57
CA LEU A 253 4.01 20.39 6.68
C LEU A 253 4.81 20.38 7.97
N LEU A 254 5.56 19.30 8.22
CA LEU A 254 6.42 19.16 9.39
C LEU A 254 7.46 20.29 9.51
N PHE A 255 8.08 20.68 8.40
CA PHE A 255 9.16 21.68 8.37
C PHE A 255 8.74 23.02 7.79
N SER A 256 7.50 23.15 7.32
CA SER A 256 6.91 24.41 6.88
C SER A 256 6.46 25.29 8.07
N ARG A 257 6.16 26.57 7.79
CA ARG A 257 5.50 27.48 8.76
C ARG A 257 3.98 27.29 8.83
N SER A 258 3.43 26.31 8.09
CA SER A 258 1.99 26.08 8.00
C SER A 258 1.40 25.62 9.32
N THR A 259 0.22 26.15 9.66
CA THR A 259 -0.58 25.63 10.76
C THR A 259 -1.28 24.35 10.32
N TYR A 260 -1.26 23.32 11.16
CA TYR A 260 -2.01 22.09 10.96
C TYR A 260 -3.02 21.92 12.10
N ARG A 261 -4.26 21.64 11.74
CA ARG A 261 -5.31 21.25 12.71
C ARG A 261 -5.31 19.74 12.83
N MET A 262 -5.54 19.23 14.05
CA MET A 262 -5.89 17.82 14.22
C MET A 262 -7.12 17.58 13.36
N ALA A 263 -7.12 16.49 12.60
CA ALA A 263 -8.33 16.01 11.95
C ALA A 263 -9.37 15.73 13.04
N ASP A 264 -10.57 16.30 12.92
CA ASP A 264 -11.70 15.88 13.74
C ASP A 264 -12.23 14.58 13.12
N ASN A 265 -12.24 13.51 13.90
CA ASN A 265 -12.63 12.21 13.37
C ASN A 265 -14.07 12.30 12.88
N ASP A 266 -14.32 11.77 11.68
CA ASP A 266 -15.66 11.54 11.11
C ASP A 266 -16.42 12.76 10.56
N SER A 267 -15.81 13.96 10.50
CA SER A 267 -16.40 15.06 9.73
C SER A 267 -16.33 14.76 8.23
N TYR A 268 -17.48 14.41 7.63
CA TYR A 268 -17.60 14.15 6.20
C TYR A 268 -17.00 15.29 5.35
N ASP A 269 -17.24 16.53 5.75
CA ASP A 269 -16.74 17.72 5.05
C ASP A 269 -15.21 17.83 5.10
N GLU A 270 -14.59 17.46 6.22
CA GLU A 270 -13.13 17.45 6.32
C GLU A 270 -12.51 16.36 5.43
N VAL A 271 -13.10 15.16 5.45
CA VAL A 271 -12.66 14.07 4.57
C VAL A 271 -12.83 14.45 3.11
N GLN A 272 -13.95 15.07 2.74
CA GLN A 272 -14.23 15.51 1.38
C GLN A 272 -13.25 16.62 0.94
N ARG A 273 -12.93 17.58 1.82
CA ARG A 273 -11.89 18.60 1.54
C ARG A 273 -10.51 17.99 1.35
N PHE A 274 -10.14 17.03 2.19
CA PHE A 274 -8.89 16.27 2.02
C PHE A 274 -8.89 15.52 0.69
N TRP A 275 -9.96 14.80 0.37
CA TRP A 275 -10.09 14.01 -0.86
C TRP A 275 -10.00 14.89 -2.11
N LYS A 276 -10.66 16.05 -2.11
CA LYS A 276 -10.56 17.02 -3.20
C LYS A 276 -9.11 17.49 -3.37
N ARG A 277 -8.44 17.90 -2.29
CA ARG A 277 -7.02 18.34 -2.35
C ARG A 277 -6.11 17.21 -2.85
N PHE A 278 -6.34 15.99 -2.39
CA PHE A 278 -5.59 14.81 -2.79
C PHE A 278 -5.75 14.49 -4.27
N THR A 279 -6.99 14.45 -4.77
CA THR A 279 -7.30 14.17 -6.18
C THR A 279 -6.89 15.31 -7.10
N ASP A 280 -7.01 16.57 -6.69
CA ASP A 280 -6.47 17.72 -7.42
C ASP A 280 -4.94 17.59 -7.56
N PHE A 281 -4.25 17.19 -6.50
CA PHE A 281 -2.81 16.93 -6.56
C PHE A 281 -2.48 15.74 -7.49
N ALA A 282 -3.25 14.66 -7.45
CA ALA A 282 -3.10 13.53 -8.38
C ALA A 282 -3.27 13.92 -9.85
N ARG A 283 -4.21 14.82 -10.16
CA ARG A 283 -4.38 15.38 -11.52
C ARG A 283 -3.16 16.15 -12.00
N THR A 284 -2.43 16.84 -11.10
CA THR A 284 -1.16 17.49 -11.47
C THR A 284 -0.02 16.51 -11.80
N LEU A 285 -0.25 15.21 -11.61
CA LEU A 285 0.67 14.11 -11.88
C LEU A 285 0.15 13.19 -13.00
N ASP A 286 -0.90 13.58 -13.71
CA ASP A 286 -1.56 12.80 -14.78
C ASP A 286 -2.02 11.39 -14.35
N VAL A 287 -2.38 11.24 -13.06
CA VAL A 287 -2.91 9.97 -12.48
C VAL A 287 -4.23 10.19 -11.73
N GLY A 288 -4.88 11.33 -11.98
CA GLY A 288 -6.13 11.69 -11.32
C GLY A 288 -7.30 10.76 -11.67
N ASP A 289 -7.27 10.17 -12.87
CA ASP A 289 -8.38 9.37 -13.41
C ASP A 289 -8.46 7.96 -12.80
N HIS A 290 -7.42 7.53 -12.07
CA HIS A 290 -7.47 6.30 -11.28
C HIS A 290 -8.35 6.40 -10.03
N PHE A 291 -8.82 7.61 -9.68
CA PHE A 291 -9.60 7.85 -8.47
C PHE A 291 -11.07 8.10 -8.76
N PRO A 292 -11.97 7.56 -7.93
CA PRO A 292 -13.36 7.96 -7.99
C PRO A 292 -13.55 9.40 -7.54
N PHE A 293 -14.62 10.03 -8.03
CA PHE A 293 -14.98 11.40 -7.63
C PHE A 293 -15.22 11.54 -6.11
N VAL A 294 -15.77 10.50 -5.46
CA VAL A 294 -16.11 10.49 -4.03
C VAL A 294 -15.26 9.44 -3.31
N PHE A 295 -14.65 9.81 -2.19
CA PHE A 295 -13.78 8.92 -1.41
C PHE A 295 -14.48 7.64 -0.94
N LYS A 296 -15.79 7.66 -0.70
CA LYS A 296 -16.56 6.46 -0.30
C LYS A 296 -16.47 5.34 -1.33
N LYS A 297 -16.33 5.67 -2.62
CA LYS A 297 -16.15 4.68 -3.68
C LYS A 297 -14.79 3.97 -3.63
N MET A 298 -13.82 4.49 -2.87
CA MET A 298 -12.59 3.74 -2.54
C MET A 298 -12.90 2.55 -1.63
N SER A 299 -13.86 2.73 -0.71
CA SER A 299 -14.29 1.74 0.28
C SER A 299 -15.42 0.82 -0.21
N GLU A 300 -16.09 1.19 -1.30
CA GLU A 300 -17.25 0.48 -1.80
C GLU A 300 -16.89 -0.88 -2.40
N ARG A 301 -17.75 -1.85 -2.11
CA ARG A 301 -17.85 -3.11 -2.84
C ARG A 301 -18.25 -2.77 -4.28
N TRP A 302 -17.29 -2.62 -5.18
CA TRP A 302 -17.61 -2.37 -6.59
C TRP A 302 -18.39 -3.56 -7.17
N ARG A 303 -19.66 -3.29 -7.54
CA ARG A 303 -20.72 -4.15 -8.12
C ARG A 303 -21.50 -5.02 -7.12
N GLU A 304 -22.69 -4.53 -6.74
CA GLU A 304 -23.92 -5.32 -6.89
C GLU A 304 -24.47 -5.08 -8.29
#